data_AF-A0A109J7T1-F1
#
_entry.id   AF-A0A109J7T1-F1
#
_cell.length_a   1.000
_cell.length_b   1.000
_cell.length_c   1.000
_cell.angle_alpha   90.00
_cell.angle_beta   90.00
_cell.angle_gamma   90.00
#
_symmetry.space_group_name_H-M   'P 1'
#
loop_
_entity.id
_entity.type
_entity.pdbx_description
1 polymer ?
#
loop_
_entity_poly.entity_id
_entity_poly.type
_entity_poly.pdbx_seq_one_letter_code
_entity_poly.pdbx_strand_id
1 'polypeptide(L)'
;MTMHFNPRDVLASIQSDFQGHSISKPLMTILCRMYESSHRRQVAAGIGFELTFDQYLSLITKARRQRMEQEFKSGTFKQFMESATGYVLTWRNREARATGTLNMETAVFVNREQSRRNQHFKKGDKHTQESKDAIALARTGTKHSEETKARIKQSNLGQTRSEETKAKISAARRGRTMSEETKAKMAAKRAAYWAAKRAEQQ
;
A
#
# COMPACT_ATOMS: atom_id res chain seq x y z
N MET A 1 28.92 -10.87 -9.97
CA MET A 1 28.84 -11.52 -11.30
C MET A 1 27.43 -11.34 -11.85
N THR A 2 27.17 -10.27 -12.60
CA THR A 2 25.92 -10.09 -13.34
C THR A 2 25.98 -10.98 -14.58
N MET A 3 25.37 -12.16 -14.52
CA MET A 3 25.16 -13.02 -15.67
C MET A 3 24.27 -12.27 -16.68
N HIS A 4 24.89 -11.66 -17.69
CA HIS A 4 24.18 -11.04 -18.81
C HIS A 4 23.72 -12.17 -19.74
N PHE A 5 22.55 -12.76 -19.45
CA PHE A 5 21.97 -13.76 -20.33
C PHE A 5 21.42 -13.06 -21.59
N ASN A 6 22.03 -13.38 -22.72
CA ASN A 6 21.62 -12.91 -24.03
C ASN A 6 20.35 -13.66 -24.46
N PRO A 7 19.22 -12.98 -24.72
CA PRO A 7 17.93 -13.62 -25.01
C PRO A 7 17.96 -14.53 -26.26
N ARG A 8 18.91 -14.33 -27.17
CA ARG A 8 19.12 -15.21 -28.33
C ARG A 8 19.77 -16.56 -27.97
N ASP A 9 20.64 -16.59 -26.96
CA ASP A 9 21.36 -17.81 -26.56
C ASP A 9 20.47 -18.73 -25.72
N VAL A 10 19.51 -18.14 -24.99
CA VAL A 10 18.45 -18.88 -24.28
C VAL A 10 17.51 -19.56 -25.29
N LEU A 11 17.10 -18.87 -26.37
CA LEU A 11 16.20 -19.45 -27.39
C LEU A 11 16.76 -20.68 -28.13
N ALA A 12 18.08 -20.77 -28.30
CA ALA A 12 18.74 -21.92 -28.92
C ALA A 12 18.87 -23.14 -27.98
N SER A 13 18.83 -22.91 -26.67
CA SER A 13 19.05 -23.91 -25.62
C SER A 13 17.78 -24.26 -24.83
N ILE A 14 16.66 -23.56 -25.04
CA ILE A 14 15.41 -23.94 -24.41
C ILE A 14 14.91 -25.26 -25.01
N GLN A 15 15.11 -26.32 -24.23
CA GLN A 15 14.38 -27.58 -24.40
C GLN A 15 12.87 -27.26 -24.35
N SER A 16 12.13 -27.72 -25.36
CA SER A 16 10.67 -27.62 -25.40
C SER A 16 9.98 -28.38 -24.26
N ASP A 17 10.75 -29.17 -23.52
CA ASP A 17 10.29 -30.02 -22.43
C ASP A 17 10.91 -29.54 -21.11
N PHE A 18 10.09 -28.89 -20.29
CA PHE A 18 10.47 -28.51 -18.93
C PHE A 18 9.84 -29.52 -17.96
N GLN A 19 10.67 -30.29 -17.22
CA GLN A 19 10.21 -31.31 -16.26
C GLN A 19 9.20 -32.31 -16.88
N GLY A 20 9.42 -32.77 -18.11
CA GLY A 20 8.53 -33.71 -18.80
C GLY A 20 7.20 -33.10 -19.27
N HIS A 21 7.05 -31.77 -19.22
CA HIS A 21 5.89 -31.07 -19.75
C HIS A 21 6.31 -30.30 -21.00
N SER A 22 5.71 -30.68 -22.13
CA SER A 22 5.86 -29.96 -23.40
C SER A 22 5.25 -28.57 -23.26
N ILE A 23 6.06 -27.53 -23.45
CA ILE A 23 5.65 -26.12 -23.53
C ILE A 23 5.88 -25.66 -24.96
N SER A 24 4.86 -25.05 -25.58
CA SER A 24 5.01 -24.55 -26.94
C SER A 24 6.11 -23.47 -27.05
N LYS A 25 6.94 -23.54 -28.10
CA LYS A 25 8.03 -22.58 -28.35
C LYS A 25 7.61 -21.10 -28.30
N PRO A 26 6.42 -20.70 -28.84
CA PRO A 26 5.95 -19.33 -28.74
C PRO A 26 5.65 -18.90 -27.30
N LEU A 27 4.97 -19.75 -26.52
CA LEU A 27 4.68 -19.44 -25.11
C LEU A 27 5.98 -19.33 -24.31
N MET A 28 6.92 -20.23 -24.56
CA MET A 28 8.22 -20.22 -23.90
C MET A 28 9.02 -18.93 -24.18
N THR A 29 9.00 -18.45 -25.42
CA THR A 29 9.61 -17.17 -25.80
C THR A 29 8.99 -15.99 -25.02
N ILE A 30 7.67 -16.01 -24.86
CA ILE A 30 6.95 -14.98 -24.09
C ILE A 30 7.33 -15.05 -22.60
N LEU A 31 7.37 -16.26 -22.03
CA LEU A 31 7.72 -16.46 -20.63
C LEU A 31 9.15 -16.00 -20.34
N CYS A 32 10.10 -16.24 -21.25
CA CYS A 32 11.47 -15.72 -21.17
C CYS A 32 11.48 -14.19 -21.15
N ARG A 33 10.78 -13.55 -22.10
CA ARG A 33 10.66 -12.07 -22.15
C ARG A 33 10.02 -11.49 -20.89
N MET A 34 9.00 -12.15 -20.35
CA MET A 34 8.34 -11.75 -19.10
C MET A 34 9.28 -11.86 -17.89
N TYR A 35 10.07 -12.93 -17.83
CA TYR A 35 11.08 -13.12 -16.79
C TYR A 35 12.16 -12.03 -16.85
N GLU A 36 12.77 -11.80 -18.00
CA GLU A 36 13.80 -10.77 -18.20
C GLU A 36 13.28 -9.36 -17.87
N SER A 37 12.07 -9.06 -18.34
CA SER A 37 11.41 -7.77 -18.06
C SER A 37 11.12 -7.60 -16.57
N SER A 38 10.83 -8.69 -15.85
CA SER A 38 10.60 -8.65 -14.41
C SER A 38 11.91 -8.52 -13.65
N HIS A 39 12.94 -9.30 -13.99
CA HIS A 39 14.29 -9.18 -13.45
C HIS A 39 14.79 -7.75 -13.55
N ARG A 40 14.75 -7.16 -14.74
CA ARG A 40 15.19 -5.77 -14.97
C ARG A 40 14.48 -4.76 -14.09
N ARG A 41 13.14 -4.83 -14.02
CA ARG A 41 12.34 -3.89 -13.22
C ARG A 41 12.58 -4.03 -11.73
N GLN A 42 12.72 -5.26 -11.23
CA GLN A 42 12.94 -5.51 -9.80
C GLN A 42 14.34 -5.06 -9.39
N VAL A 43 15.37 -5.39 -10.18
CA VAL A 43 16.75 -4.94 -9.93
C VAL A 43 16.86 -3.41 -9.99
N ALA A 44 16.20 -2.75 -10.96
CA ALA A 44 16.15 -1.29 -11.03
C ALA A 44 15.45 -0.64 -9.82
N ALA A 45 14.51 -1.36 -9.19
CA ALA A 45 13.86 -0.94 -7.95
C ALA A 45 14.66 -1.29 -6.68
N GLY A 46 15.89 -1.81 -6.83
CA GLY A 46 16.76 -2.19 -5.70
C GLY A 46 16.38 -3.49 -4.99
N ILE A 47 15.55 -4.34 -5.62
CA ILE A 47 15.12 -5.63 -5.06
C ILE A 47 16.14 -6.70 -5.43
N GLY A 48 16.57 -7.51 -4.45
CA GLY A 48 17.40 -8.69 -4.69
C GLY A 48 16.62 -9.71 -5.51
N PHE A 49 17.13 -10.14 -6.65
CA PHE A 49 16.44 -11.08 -7.54
C PHE A 49 17.25 -12.38 -7.62
N GLU A 50 16.82 -13.40 -6.88
CA GLU A 50 17.50 -14.70 -6.76
C GLU A 50 16.70 -15.85 -7.39
N LEU A 51 15.59 -15.53 -8.06
CA LEU A 51 14.73 -16.49 -8.74
C LEU A 51 15.34 -16.90 -10.09
N THR A 52 15.73 -18.15 -10.27
CA THR A 52 16.21 -18.63 -11.58
C THR A 52 15.05 -18.79 -12.58
N PHE A 53 15.36 -18.91 -13.88
CA PHE A 53 14.32 -19.10 -14.89
C PHE A 53 13.55 -20.42 -14.70
N ASP A 54 14.24 -21.51 -14.36
CA ASP A 54 13.62 -22.82 -14.08
C ASP A 54 12.70 -22.75 -12.87
N GLN A 55 13.16 -22.08 -11.81
CA GLN A 55 12.36 -21.79 -10.63
C GLN A 55 11.12 -20.97 -10.99
N TYR A 56 11.26 -19.94 -11.81
CA TYR A 56 10.13 -19.17 -12.33
C TYR A 56 9.14 -20.04 -13.11
N LEU A 57 9.60 -20.92 -14.00
CA LEU A 57 8.73 -21.84 -14.73
C LEU A 57 7.98 -22.82 -13.81
N SER A 58 8.63 -23.26 -12.72
CA SER A 58 8.02 -24.14 -11.73
C SER A 58 6.86 -23.47 -10.95
N LEU A 59 6.85 -22.13 -10.82
CA LEU A 59 5.75 -21.39 -10.22
C LEU A 59 4.48 -21.38 -11.11
N ILE A 60 4.64 -21.65 -12.40
CA ILE A 60 3.55 -21.63 -13.37
C ILE A 60 2.92 -23.02 -13.45
N THR A 61 1.73 -23.15 -12.85
CA THR A 61 0.99 -24.42 -12.85
C THR A 61 0.56 -24.84 -14.26
N LYS A 62 0.36 -26.14 -14.46
CA LYS A 62 -0.10 -26.72 -15.73
C LYS A 62 -1.36 -26.04 -16.27
N ALA A 63 -2.35 -25.80 -15.41
CA ALA A 63 -3.59 -25.13 -15.79
C ALA A 63 -3.38 -23.69 -16.30
N ARG A 64 -2.46 -22.94 -15.67
CA ARG A 64 -2.12 -21.58 -16.12
C ARG A 64 -1.41 -21.60 -17.46
N ARG A 65 -0.48 -22.55 -17.68
CA ARG A 65 0.18 -22.74 -18.97
C ARG A 65 -0.85 -23.03 -20.07
N GLN A 66 -1.75 -23.98 -19.84
CA GLN A 66 -2.82 -24.31 -20.80
C GLN A 66 -3.72 -23.12 -21.11
N ARG A 67 -4.11 -22.34 -20.09
CA ARG A 67 -4.89 -21.11 -20.29
C ARG A 67 -4.13 -20.10 -21.16
N MET A 68 -2.84 -19.89 -20.90
CA MET A 68 -2.00 -18.99 -21.70
C MET A 68 -1.87 -19.47 -23.16
N GLU A 69 -1.73 -20.78 -23.39
CA GLU A 69 -1.71 -21.33 -24.76
C GLU A 69 -3.04 -21.18 -25.49
N GLN A 70 -4.17 -21.35 -24.79
CA GLN A 70 -5.50 -21.11 -25.37
C GLN A 70 -5.66 -19.65 -25.80
N GLU A 71 -5.30 -18.70 -24.94
CA GLU A 71 -5.37 -17.27 -25.23
C GLU A 71 -4.39 -16.84 -26.34
N PHE A 72 -3.28 -17.57 -26.49
CA PHE A 72 -2.36 -17.39 -27.60
C PHE A 72 -2.97 -17.86 -28.92
N LYS A 73 -3.63 -19.02 -28.93
CA LYS A 73 -4.33 -19.57 -30.12
C LYS A 73 -5.51 -18.70 -30.55
N SER A 74 -6.22 -18.08 -29.61
CA SER A 74 -7.33 -17.16 -29.92
C SER A 74 -6.88 -15.76 -30.33
N GLY A 75 -5.58 -15.44 -30.25
CA GLY A 75 -5.06 -14.11 -30.58
C GLY A 75 -5.37 -13.02 -29.53
N THR A 76 -6.03 -13.37 -28.43
CA THR A 76 -6.43 -12.45 -27.34
C THR A 76 -5.39 -12.36 -26.22
N PHE A 77 -4.24 -13.01 -26.38
CA PHE A 77 -3.21 -13.14 -25.35
C PHE A 77 -2.80 -11.81 -24.70
N LYS A 78 -2.56 -10.75 -25.49
CA LYS A 78 -2.18 -9.44 -24.93
C LYS A 78 -3.29 -8.85 -24.06
N GLN A 79 -4.53 -8.87 -24.55
CA GLN A 79 -5.70 -8.37 -23.82
C GLN A 79 -5.92 -9.17 -22.53
N PHE A 80 -5.83 -10.51 -22.61
CA PHE A 80 -5.86 -11.38 -21.44
C PHE A 80 -4.76 -11.02 -20.43
N MET A 81 -3.52 -10.89 -20.91
CA MET A 81 -2.39 -10.54 -20.07
C MET A 81 -2.42 -9.11 -19.53
N GLU A 82 -3.28 -8.22 -20.01
CA GLU A 82 -3.50 -6.87 -19.44
C GLU A 82 -4.72 -6.83 -18.50
N SER A 83 -5.62 -7.80 -18.64
CA SER A 83 -6.84 -7.91 -17.84
C SER A 83 -6.59 -8.21 -16.35
N ALA A 84 -7.67 -8.12 -15.55
CA ALA A 84 -7.68 -8.48 -14.14
C ALA A 84 -7.37 -9.97 -13.89
N THR A 85 -7.73 -10.84 -14.83
CA THR A 85 -7.50 -12.28 -14.77
C THR A 85 -6.15 -12.70 -15.36
N GLY A 86 -5.44 -11.77 -16.01
CA GLY A 86 -4.09 -11.98 -16.52
C GLY A 86 -3.07 -12.27 -15.41
N TYR A 87 -2.04 -13.03 -15.75
CA TYR A 87 -1.05 -13.51 -14.79
C TYR A 87 0.11 -12.54 -14.58
N VAL A 88 0.64 -12.50 -13.36
CA VAL A 88 1.74 -11.64 -12.96
C VAL A 88 2.63 -12.36 -11.94
N LEU A 89 3.94 -12.14 -12.04
CA LEU A 89 4.90 -12.49 -11.00
C LEU A 89 4.84 -11.42 -9.90
N THR A 90 4.51 -11.83 -8.68
CA THR A 90 4.30 -10.94 -7.54
C THR A 90 4.79 -11.59 -6.25
N TRP A 91 4.73 -10.86 -5.14
CA TRP A 91 5.07 -11.36 -3.82
C TRP A 91 3.92 -12.19 -3.22
N ARG A 92 4.25 -13.29 -2.55
CA ARG A 92 3.28 -14.17 -1.88
C ARG A 92 2.40 -13.40 -0.89
N ASN A 93 3.03 -12.55 -0.08
CA ASN A 93 2.39 -11.71 0.92
C ASN A 93 3.25 -10.45 1.16
N ARG A 94 2.79 -9.57 2.06
CA ARG A 94 3.51 -8.34 2.41
C ARG A 94 4.79 -8.58 3.21
N GLU A 95 4.84 -9.66 3.99
CA GLU A 95 6.04 -10.09 4.73
C GLU A 95 7.16 -10.53 3.80
N ALA A 96 6.84 -11.36 2.80
CA ALA A 96 7.75 -11.75 1.72
C ALA A 96 8.27 -10.53 0.96
N ARG A 97 7.43 -9.50 0.75
CA ARG A 97 7.89 -8.25 0.15
C ARG A 97 8.84 -7.46 1.05
N ALA A 98 8.67 -7.56 2.37
CA ALA A 98 9.52 -6.87 3.34
C ALA A 98 10.94 -7.47 3.43
N THR A 99 11.14 -8.73 3.01
CA THR A 99 12.50 -9.33 2.94
C THR A 99 13.36 -8.71 1.86
N GLY A 100 12.76 -8.01 0.88
CA GLY A 100 13.48 -7.34 -0.20
C GLY A 100 14.15 -8.28 -1.21
N THR A 101 13.95 -9.60 -1.09
CA THR A 101 14.59 -10.62 -1.94
C THR A 101 13.54 -11.52 -2.57
N LEU A 102 13.46 -11.49 -3.91
CA LEU A 102 12.55 -12.30 -4.71
C LEU A 102 13.19 -13.64 -5.06
N ASN A 103 12.73 -14.70 -4.42
CA ASN A 103 13.20 -16.08 -4.57
C ASN A 103 11.98 -17.04 -4.66
N MET A 104 12.21 -18.35 -4.64
CA MET A 104 11.14 -19.35 -4.74
C MET A 104 10.10 -19.33 -3.63
N GLU A 105 10.48 -18.91 -2.42
CA GLU A 105 9.59 -18.88 -1.27
C GLU A 105 8.74 -17.60 -1.27
N THR A 106 9.37 -16.47 -1.60
CA THR A 106 8.77 -15.14 -1.55
C THR A 106 7.97 -14.79 -2.80
N ALA A 107 8.30 -15.38 -3.95
CA ALA A 107 7.61 -15.15 -5.21
C ALA A 107 6.39 -16.05 -5.39
N VAL A 108 5.41 -15.54 -6.12
CA VAL A 108 4.24 -16.30 -6.57
C VAL A 108 3.80 -15.81 -7.95
N PHE A 109 3.32 -16.73 -8.79
CA PHE A 109 2.76 -16.41 -10.10
C PHE A 109 1.23 -16.54 -10.04
N VAL A 110 0.49 -15.45 -9.96
CA VAL A 110 -0.98 -15.46 -9.79
C VAL A 110 -1.65 -14.45 -10.70
N ASN A 111 -2.98 -14.47 -10.78
CA ASN A 111 -3.70 -13.41 -11.50
C ASN A 111 -3.64 -12.07 -10.75
N ARG A 112 -3.89 -10.97 -11.44
CA ARG A 112 -3.80 -9.62 -10.84
C ARG A 112 -4.78 -9.41 -9.70
N GLU A 113 -5.99 -9.97 -9.78
CA GLU A 113 -6.97 -9.90 -8.68
C GLU A 113 -6.46 -10.56 -7.40
N GLN A 114 -5.88 -11.75 -7.50
CA GLN A 114 -5.26 -12.43 -6.37
C GLN A 114 -4.04 -11.63 -5.87
N SER A 115 -3.22 -11.09 -6.77
CA SER A 115 -2.10 -10.22 -6.37
C SER A 115 -2.58 -9.02 -5.55
N ARG A 116 -3.68 -8.36 -5.94
CA ARG A 116 -4.25 -7.24 -5.18
C ARG A 116 -4.62 -7.70 -3.77
N ARG A 117 -5.37 -8.81 -3.66
CA ARG A 117 -5.76 -9.39 -2.37
C ARG A 117 -4.56 -9.76 -1.49
N ASN A 118 -3.50 -10.34 -2.06
CA ASN A 118 -2.30 -10.72 -1.32
C ASN A 118 -1.53 -9.52 -0.75
N GLN A 119 -1.67 -8.34 -1.39
CA GLN A 119 -0.99 -7.10 -0.99
C GLN A 119 -1.88 -6.19 -0.13
N HIS A 120 -3.12 -6.57 0.15
CA HIS A 120 -3.97 -5.81 1.06
C HIS A 120 -3.47 -5.90 2.50
N PHE A 121 -3.63 -4.80 3.24
CA PHE A 121 -3.36 -4.76 4.68
C PHE A 121 -4.30 -5.72 5.39
N LYS A 122 -3.72 -6.61 6.21
CA LYS A 122 -4.48 -7.47 7.11
C LYS A 122 -4.68 -6.78 8.46
N LYS A 123 -5.63 -7.28 9.25
CA LYS A 123 -5.85 -6.81 10.61
C LYS A 123 -4.55 -6.96 11.42
N GLY A 124 -4.04 -5.85 11.95
CA GLY A 124 -2.79 -5.79 12.71
C GLY A 124 -1.62 -5.16 11.96
N ASP A 125 -1.68 -5.11 10.63
CA ASP A 125 -0.65 -4.46 9.82
C ASP A 125 -0.58 -2.96 10.10
N LYS A 126 0.64 -2.42 10.23
CA LYS A 126 0.89 -0.99 10.43
C LYS A 126 1.45 -0.34 9.17
N HIS A 127 1.08 0.92 8.96
CA HIS A 127 1.72 1.79 7.97
C HIS A 127 3.15 2.14 8.41
N THR A 128 4.03 2.39 7.43
CA THR A 128 5.37 2.95 7.70
C THR A 128 5.24 4.36 8.27
N GLN A 129 6.25 4.81 9.01
CA GLN A 129 6.22 6.15 9.60
C GLN A 129 6.12 7.23 8.53
N GLU A 130 6.93 7.12 7.47
CA GLU A 130 6.85 7.99 6.28
C GLU A 130 5.44 8.04 5.67
N SER A 131 4.76 6.90 5.57
CA SER A 131 3.38 6.85 5.04
C SER A 131 2.39 7.55 5.98
N LYS A 132 2.56 7.42 7.30
CA LYS A 132 1.72 8.15 8.27
C LYS A 132 1.96 9.65 8.18
N ASP A 133 3.21 10.07 8.06
CA ASP A 133 3.59 11.48 7.98
C ASP A 133 3.07 12.10 6.68
N ALA A 134 3.14 11.39 5.55
CA ALA A 134 2.55 11.84 4.29
C ALA A 134 1.02 11.98 4.37
N ILE A 135 0.33 11.03 5.01
CA ILE A 135 -1.12 11.10 5.24
C ILE A 135 -1.45 12.28 6.17
N ALA A 136 -0.66 12.48 7.23
CA ALA A 136 -0.84 13.58 8.16
C ALA A 136 -0.64 14.93 7.45
N LEU A 137 0.42 15.07 6.65
CA LEU A 137 0.71 16.27 5.87
C LEU A 137 -0.45 16.58 4.91
N ALA A 138 -0.93 15.58 4.16
CA ALA A 138 -2.03 15.75 3.21
C ALA A 138 -3.36 16.16 3.88
N ARG A 139 -3.58 15.76 5.14
CA ARG A 139 -4.80 16.08 5.90
C ARG A 139 -4.69 17.36 6.72
N THR A 140 -3.48 17.84 6.98
CA THR A 140 -3.25 19.05 7.78
C THR A 140 -3.84 20.26 7.07
N GLY A 141 -4.65 21.05 7.77
CA GLY A 141 -5.30 22.24 7.22
C GLY A 141 -6.59 22.00 6.42
N THR A 142 -6.97 20.74 6.16
CA THR A 142 -8.28 20.43 5.56
C THR A 142 -9.41 20.77 6.54
N LYS A 143 -10.30 21.68 6.15
CA LYS A 143 -11.45 22.09 6.97
C LYS A 143 -12.64 21.19 6.68
N HIS A 144 -13.37 20.80 7.72
CA HIS A 144 -14.67 20.16 7.56
C HIS A 144 -15.68 21.15 6.95
N SER A 145 -16.63 20.62 6.15
CA SER A 145 -17.77 21.41 5.64
C SER A 145 -18.65 21.89 6.79
N GLU A 146 -19.40 22.97 6.59
CA GLU A 146 -20.34 23.49 7.59
C GLU A 146 -21.38 22.45 7.99
N GLU A 147 -21.90 21.68 7.03
CA GLU A 147 -22.81 20.55 7.28
C GLU A 147 -22.18 19.49 8.20
N THR A 148 -20.92 19.13 7.94
CA THR A 148 -20.19 18.16 8.78
C THR A 148 -19.99 18.71 10.19
N LYS A 149 -19.64 19.99 10.33
CA LYS A 149 -19.51 20.65 11.63
C LYS A 149 -20.83 20.67 12.39
N ALA A 150 -21.94 20.96 11.70
CA ALA A 150 -23.28 20.97 12.29
C ALA A 150 -23.66 19.58 12.82
N ARG A 151 -23.43 18.52 12.04
CA ARG A 151 -23.67 17.14 12.48
C ARG A 151 -22.82 16.73 13.68
N ILE A 152 -21.54 17.09 13.69
CA ILE A 152 -20.64 16.85 14.83
C ILE A 152 -21.15 17.60 16.08
N LYS A 153 -21.57 18.86 15.92
CA LYS A 153 -22.12 19.66 17.02
C LYS A 153 -23.38 19.01 17.58
N GLN A 154 -24.33 18.62 16.72
CA GLN A 154 -25.57 17.96 17.12
C GLN A 154 -25.30 16.65 17.87
N SER A 155 -24.38 15.82 17.37
CA SER A 155 -24.02 14.55 18.02
C SER A 155 -23.40 14.74 19.41
N ASN A 156 -22.72 15.86 19.67
CA ASN A 156 -22.08 16.13 20.95
C ASN A 156 -22.99 16.92 21.91
N LEU A 157 -24.10 17.49 21.43
CA LEU A 157 -25.00 18.27 22.25
C LEU A 157 -25.72 17.35 23.26
N GLY A 158 -25.73 17.74 24.53
CA GLY A 158 -26.37 16.96 25.60
C GLY A 158 -25.59 15.72 26.08
N GLN A 159 -24.44 15.40 25.48
CA GLN A 159 -23.60 14.29 25.90
C GLN A 159 -22.77 14.65 27.14
N THR A 160 -23.12 14.08 28.30
CA THR A 160 -22.35 14.24 29.54
C THR A 160 -21.18 13.26 29.58
N ARG A 161 -19.98 13.72 29.95
CA ARG A 161 -18.80 12.87 30.12
C ARG A 161 -18.93 12.04 31.42
N SER A 162 -18.49 10.78 31.38
CA SER A 162 -18.47 9.92 32.57
C SER A 162 -17.56 10.47 33.67
N GLU A 163 -17.81 10.10 34.93
CA GLU A 163 -16.98 10.52 36.07
C GLU A 163 -15.51 10.10 35.91
N GLU A 164 -15.25 8.91 35.40
CA GLU A 164 -13.88 8.46 35.09
C GLU A 164 -13.19 9.38 34.08
N THR A 165 -13.92 9.82 33.04
CA THR A 165 -13.39 10.75 32.04
C THR A 165 -13.13 12.13 32.66
N LYS A 166 -14.05 12.63 33.50
CA LYS A 166 -13.87 13.90 34.22
C LYS A 166 -12.65 13.85 35.15
N ALA A 167 -12.44 12.73 35.85
CA ALA A 167 -11.28 12.53 36.71
C ALA A 167 -9.96 12.55 35.93
N LYS A 168 -9.89 11.85 34.77
CA LYS A 168 -8.71 11.88 33.88
C LYS A 168 -8.42 13.29 33.36
N ILE A 169 -9.44 14.03 32.94
CA ILE A 169 -9.30 15.43 32.50
C ILE A 169 -8.80 16.33 33.65
N SER A 170 -9.37 16.16 34.85
CA SER A 170 -9.00 16.92 36.04
C SER A 170 -7.55 16.66 36.43
N ALA A 171 -7.11 15.40 36.45
CA ALA A 171 -5.73 15.01 36.73
C ALA A 171 -4.75 15.61 35.71
N ALA A 172 -5.05 15.51 34.40
CA ALA A 172 -4.20 16.06 33.35
C ALA A 172 -4.09 17.60 33.36
N ARG A 173 -5.10 18.29 33.91
CA ARG A 173 -5.11 19.76 34.02
C ARG A 173 -4.50 20.28 35.32
N ARG A 174 -4.36 19.43 36.33
CA ARG A 174 -3.85 19.82 37.64
C ARG A 174 -2.39 20.27 37.52
N GLY A 175 -2.07 21.42 38.11
CA GLY A 175 -0.72 22.00 38.08
C GLY A 175 -0.36 22.75 36.79
N ARG A 176 -1.25 22.82 35.80
CA ARG A 176 -0.98 23.59 34.57
C ARG A 176 -1.09 25.09 34.83
N THR A 177 0.05 25.78 34.91
CA THR A 177 0.11 27.25 35.02
C THR A 177 -0.02 27.91 33.65
N MET A 178 -0.86 28.94 33.53
CA MET A 178 -0.93 29.76 32.31
C MET A 178 0.30 30.68 32.22
N SER A 179 0.80 30.93 31.01
CA SER A 179 1.89 31.88 30.79
C SER A 179 1.45 33.32 31.09
N GLU A 180 2.40 34.18 31.47
CA GLU A 180 2.12 35.59 31.76
C GLU A 180 1.49 36.32 30.58
N GLU A 181 1.94 36.04 29.35
CA GLU A 181 1.33 36.60 28.13
C GLU A 181 -0.15 36.21 27.98
N THR A 182 -0.49 34.95 28.32
CA THR A 182 -1.87 34.48 28.29
C THR A 182 -2.71 35.16 29.37
N LYS A 183 -2.16 35.33 30.58
CA LYS A 183 -2.84 36.03 31.68
C LYS A 183 -3.12 37.49 31.32
N ALA A 184 -2.15 38.20 30.75
CA ALA A 184 -2.29 39.58 30.32
C ALA A 184 -3.40 39.74 29.26
N LYS A 185 -3.43 38.86 28.23
CA LYS A 185 -4.49 38.86 27.21
C LYS A 185 -5.89 38.63 27.81
N MET A 186 -6.00 37.72 28.77
CA MET A 186 -7.26 37.44 29.47
C MET A 186 -7.71 38.63 30.33
N ALA A 187 -6.78 39.28 31.03
CA ALA A 187 -7.05 40.46 31.85
C ALA A 187 -7.53 41.63 30.98
N ALA A 188 -6.85 41.90 29.86
CA ALA A 188 -7.22 42.96 28.92
C ALA A 188 -8.64 42.76 28.35
N LYS A 189 -8.99 41.53 27.93
CA LYS A 189 -10.35 41.23 27.45
C LYS A 189 -11.41 41.41 28.53
N ARG A 190 -11.13 41.01 29.77
CA ARG A 190 -12.06 41.22 30.89
C ARG A 190 -12.24 42.70 31.20
N ALA A 191 -11.16 43.48 31.21
CA ALA A 191 -11.23 44.92 31.44
C ALA A 191 -12.05 45.61 30.34
N ALA A 192 -11.84 45.27 29.07
CA ALA A 192 -12.62 45.79 27.96
C ALA A 192 -14.11 45.44 28.07
N TYR A 193 -14.44 44.20 28.44
CA TYR A 193 -15.83 43.78 28.66
C TYR A 193 -16.52 44.61 29.75
N TRP A 194 -15.86 44.81 30.89
CA TRP A 194 -16.43 45.60 32.00
C TRP A 194 -16.44 47.11 31.73
N ALA A 195 -15.56 47.62 30.89
CA ALA A 195 -15.61 49.00 30.43
C ALA A 195 -16.84 49.22 29.53
N ALA A 196 -17.05 48.35 28.53
CA ALA A 196 -18.20 48.42 27.64
C ALA A 196 -19.53 48.30 28.42
N LYS A 197 -19.61 47.35 29.36
CA LYS A 197 -20.81 47.15 30.18
C LYS A 197 -21.13 48.33 31.11
N ARG A 198 -20.12 49.07 31.57
CA ARG A 198 -20.32 50.27 32.40
C ARG A 198 -20.75 51.47 31.58
N ALA A 199 -20.22 51.62 30.36
CA ALA A 199 -20.62 52.67 29.42
C ALA A 199 -22.07 52.49 28.93
N GLU A 200 -22.56 51.26 28.87
CA GLU A 200 -23.96 50.94 28.51
C GLU A 200 -24.97 51.18 29.64
N GLN A 201 -24.49 51.45 30.86
CA GLN A 201 -25.31 51.72 32.06
C GLN A 201 -25.30 53.20 32.50
N GLN A 202 -24.59 54.07 31.76
CA GLN A 202 -24.60 55.53 31.92
C GLN A 202 -25.42 56.16 30.80
#